data_AF-A0AAD5FXF1-F1
#
_entry.id   AF-A0AAD5FXF1-F1
#
_cell.length_a   1.000
_cell.length_b   1.000
_cell.length_c   1.000
_cell.angle_alpha   90.00
_cell.angle_beta   90.00
_cell.angle_gamma   90.00
#
_symmetry.space_group_name_H-M   'P 1'
#
loop_
_entity.id
_entity.type
_entity.pdbx_description
1 polymer ?
#
loop_
_entity_poly.entity_id
_entity_poly.type
_entity_poly.pdbx_seq_one_letter_code
_entity_poly.pdbx_strand_id
1 'polypeptide(L)'
;MYFLLIFAVVNTALCFPLQIRATSFNAEDAYKSVLNSTWSLFWDEDHSAFNFNDPTCSSNYTAPAVWDIAVVAKAFIDSGDIAKSEKILAELYSYQSSSGWFTATQNQPESYTDDNAQIVWALLAAYDLTKDDEHLKNAERLVKLIQGQWSKIGGIIWQTGSTYVASISTTEAALSAVRLYKYNHDASLLDFAEQCLNWMEANLKDPSDGYYYDGINSDTGDVDRGKLSYTVGTAISSYAYLYSFTKNETFLNLADQKATAVFATNTSNALMNAGGGWNNGLKYLHLLFVGIADLIVIGGKSQYTDQLNNQGNMVYEYDRLSPGVYVDFETVESLADHYTQLTGLPSGYTYSANNYCNNTVSDPKRSVLDQGSAAQVFYQLNRVSS
;
A
#
# COMPACT_ATOMS: atom_id res chain seq x y z
N MET A 1 22.82 -53.07 -39.51
CA MET A 1 23.44 -51.78 -39.13
C MET A 1 22.33 -50.74 -39.04
N TYR A 2 21.73 -50.58 -37.86
CA TYR A 2 20.75 -49.52 -37.56
C TYR A 2 21.09 -49.04 -36.15
N PHE A 3 21.67 -47.85 -36.05
CA PHE A 3 21.86 -47.15 -34.77
C PHE A 3 20.68 -46.20 -34.60
N LEU A 4 19.85 -46.44 -33.59
CA LEU A 4 18.87 -45.46 -33.10
C LEU A 4 19.64 -44.38 -32.32
N LEU A 5 19.61 -43.15 -32.83
CA LEU A 5 19.99 -41.95 -32.09
C LEU A 5 18.74 -41.45 -31.34
N ILE A 6 18.71 -41.70 -30.03
CA ILE A 6 17.75 -41.06 -29.12
C ILE A 6 18.29 -39.66 -28.83
N PHE A 7 17.65 -38.63 -29.40
CA PHE A 7 17.85 -37.25 -28.97
C PHE A 7 17.09 -37.04 -27.66
N ALA A 8 17.82 -37.05 -26.54
CA ALA A 8 17.32 -36.51 -25.29
C ALA A 8 17.38 -34.97 -25.40
N VAL A 9 16.22 -34.34 -25.60
CA VAL A 9 16.09 -32.89 -25.45
C VAL A 9 16.13 -32.61 -23.94
N VAL A 10 17.32 -32.26 -23.45
CA VAL A 10 17.50 -31.72 -22.10
C VAL A 10 16.98 -30.29 -22.14
N ASN A 11 15.72 -30.10 -21.73
CA ASN A 11 15.14 -28.78 -21.52
C ASN A 11 15.63 -28.24 -20.16
N THR A 12 16.89 -27.80 -20.10
CA THR A 12 17.38 -27.04 -18.95
C THR A 12 16.86 -25.62 -19.05
N ALA A 13 15.68 -25.38 -18.48
CA ALA A 13 15.31 -24.05 -18.03
C ALA A 13 16.35 -23.64 -16.98
N LEU A 14 17.34 -22.86 -17.40
CA LEU A 14 18.31 -22.25 -16.50
C LEU A 14 17.57 -21.22 -15.65
N CYS A 15 17.14 -21.65 -14.46
CA CYS A 15 16.65 -20.76 -13.44
C CYS A 15 17.85 -19.96 -12.91
N PHE A 16 18.09 -18.78 -13.49
CA PHE A 16 19.12 -17.87 -12.99
C PHE A 16 18.69 -17.33 -11.61
N PRO A 17 19.59 -17.29 -10.61
CA PRO A 17 19.29 -16.69 -9.31
C PRO A 17 18.90 -15.21 -9.51
N LEU A 18 17.91 -14.74 -8.73
CA LEU A 18 17.39 -13.36 -8.73
C LEU A 18 18.51 -12.30 -8.78
N GLN A 19 19.66 -12.57 -8.15
CA GLN A 19 20.84 -11.70 -8.11
C GLN A 19 21.46 -11.35 -9.48
N ILE A 20 21.24 -12.12 -10.55
CA ILE A 20 21.89 -11.89 -11.87
C ILE A 20 21.01 -11.07 -12.82
N ARG A 21 19.74 -10.78 -12.46
CA ARG A 21 18.78 -10.09 -13.36
C ARG A 21 18.72 -8.57 -13.18
N ALA A 22 19.51 -8.04 -12.24
CA ALA A 22 19.46 -6.65 -11.77
C ALA A 22 20.27 -5.63 -12.62
N THR A 23 20.31 -5.76 -13.95
CA THR A 23 21.10 -4.82 -14.79
C THR A 23 20.28 -3.73 -15.50
N SER A 24 18.95 -3.71 -15.37
CA SER A 24 18.09 -2.71 -16.04
C SER A 24 16.97 -2.10 -15.20
N PHE A 25 16.74 -2.54 -13.97
CA PHE A 25 15.71 -1.94 -13.12
C PHE A 25 16.23 -0.66 -12.46
N ASN A 26 15.50 0.43 -12.66
CA ASN A 26 15.69 1.69 -11.97
C ASN A 26 14.34 2.10 -11.37
N ALA A 27 14.29 2.24 -10.04
CA ALA A 27 13.06 2.57 -9.33
C ALA A 27 12.51 3.97 -9.69
N GLU A 28 13.38 4.95 -9.92
CA GLU A 28 12.97 6.30 -10.33
C GLU A 28 12.34 6.29 -11.73
N ASP A 29 12.93 5.57 -12.68
CA ASP A 29 12.38 5.42 -14.03
C ASP A 29 11.05 4.64 -14.00
N ALA A 30 10.95 3.59 -13.19
CA ALA A 30 9.72 2.84 -12.99
C ALA A 30 8.61 3.72 -12.38
N TYR A 31 8.94 4.54 -11.37
CA TYR A 31 8.04 5.50 -10.74
C TYR A 31 7.53 6.55 -11.74
N LYS A 32 8.42 7.18 -12.52
CA LYS A 32 8.02 8.13 -13.56
C LYS A 32 7.16 7.48 -14.64
N SER A 33 7.52 6.25 -15.04
CA SER A 33 6.77 5.51 -16.06
C SER A 33 5.34 5.22 -15.60
N VAL A 34 5.14 4.78 -14.34
CA VAL A 34 3.80 4.50 -13.84
C VAL A 34 2.97 5.77 -13.70
N LEU A 35 3.51 6.87 -13.15
CA LEU A 35 2.76 8.13 -13.06
C LEU A 35 2.28 8.64 -14.43
N ASN A 36 3.14 8.54 -15.46
CA ASN A 36 2.76 8.94 -16.82
C ASN A 36 1.65 8.05 -17.39
N SER A 37 1.76 6.73 -17.23
CA SER A 37 0.73 5.79 -17.68
C SER A 37 -0.57 5.95 -16.91
N THR A 38 -0.55 6.15 -15.58
CA THR A 38 -1.74 6.42 -14.77
C THR A 38 -2.48 7.65 -15.27
N TRP A 39 -1.76 8.77 -15.46
CA TRP A 39 -2.36 9.99 -15.98
C TRP A 39 -2.96 9.77 -17.37
N SER A 40 -2.20 9.15 -18.29
CA SER A 40 -2.65 8.94 -19.66
C SER A 40 -3.85 7.99 -19.78
N LEU A 41 -3.99 7.02 -18.87
CA LEU A 41 -5.04 6.01 -18.93
C LEU A 41 -6.29 6.44 -18.18
N PHE A 42 -6.14 7.04 -17.01
CA PHE A 42 -7.25 7.22 -16.08
C PHE A 42 -7.66 8.67 -15.86
N TRP A 43 -6.83 9.67 -16.17
CA TRP A 43 -7.24 11.07 -16.01
C TRP A 43 -8.25 11.46 -17.10
N ASP A 44 -9.45 11.83 -16.69
CA ASP A 44 -10.53 12.29 -17.56
C ASP A 44 -10.58 13.83 -17.52
N GLU A 45 -10.20 14.47 -18.63
CA GLU A 45 -10.14 15.94 -18.69
C GLU A 45 -11.53 16.60 -18.69
N ASP A 46 -12.57 15.92 -19.20
CA ASP A 46 -13.93 16.46 -19.23
C ASP A 46 -14.51 16.56 -17.80
N HIS A 47 -14.16 15.60 -16.95
CA HIS A 47 -14.57 15.56 -15.54
C HIS A 47 -13.53 16.20 -14.60
N SER A 48 -12.31 16.46 -15.08
CA SER A 48 -11.17 16.90 -14.26
C SER A 48 -10.94 16.00 -13.05
N ALA A 49 -10.98 14.69 -13.27
CA ALA A 49 -10.91 13.67 -12.24
C ALA A 49 -10.34 12.35 -12.81
N PHE A 50 -9.85 11.47 -11.95
CA PHE A 50 -9.55 10.09 -12.35
C PHE A 50 -10.85 9.30 -12.57
N ASN A 51 -10.84 8.44 -13.59
CA ASN A 51 -11.93 7.49 -13.85
C ASN A 51 -11.62 6.14 -13.20
N PHE A 52 -12.60 5.57 -12.50
CA PHE A 52 -12.51 4.24 -11.92
C PHE A 52 -12.48 3.15 -12.99
N ASN A 53 -13.24 3.36 -14.07
CA ASN A 53 -13.31 2.38 -15.13
C ASN A 53 -12.02 2.41 -15.94
N ASP A 54 -11.48 1.21 -16.21
CA ASP A 54 -10.50 1.06 -17.26
C ASP A 54 -11.14 1.50 -18.60
N PRO A 55 -10.55 2.45 -19.34
CA PRO A 55 -11.10 2.93 -20.60
C PRO A 55 -11.23 1.84 -21.68
N THR A 56 -10.50 0.72 -21.58
CA THR A 56 -10.72 -0.44 -22.48
C THR A 56 -11.96 -1.25 -22.11
N CYS A 57 -12.38 -1.22 -20.84
CA CYS A 57 -13.59 -1.87 -20.35
C CYS A 57 -14.85 -1.04 -20.63
N SER A 58 -14.78 0.26 -20.36
CA SER A 58 -15.93 1.16 -20.43
C SER A 58 -15.47 2.59 -20.64
N SER A 59 -16.07 3.27 -21.61
CA SER A 59 -15.86 4.70 -21.84
C SER A 59 -16.66 5.60 -20.90
N ASN A 60 -17.55 5.03 -20.08
CA ASN A 60 -18.33 5.82 -19.13
C ASN A 60 -17.46 6.25 -17.95
N TYR A 61 -17.65 7.50 -17.52
CA TYR A 61 -17.05 7.98 -16.28
C TYR A 61 -17.75 7.37 -15.06
N THR A 62 -16.94 6.85 -14.14
CA THR A 62 -17.33 6.49 -12.79
C THR A 62 -16.31 7.08 -11.83
N ALA A 63 -16.76 7.87 -10.86
CA ALA A 63 -15.88 8.41 -9.82
C ALA A 63 -15.30 7.25 -8.97
N PRO A 64 -13.97 7.20 -8.74
CA PRO A 64 -13.35 6.23 -7.85
C PRO A 64 -13.80 6.38 -6.39
N ALA A 65 -13.51 5.38 -5.57
CA ALA A 65 -13.58 5.55 -4.13
C ALA A 65 -12.51 6.55 -3.68
N VAL A 66 -12.76 7.26 -2.57
CA VAL A 66 -11.80 8.26 -2.08
C VAL A 66 -10.46 7.64 -1.68
N TRP A 67 -10.46 6.37 -1.27
CA TRP A 67 -9.24 5.61 -1.00
C TRP A 67 -8.33 5.53 -2.23
N ASP A 68 -8.89 5.18 -3.39
CA ASP A 68 -8.16 5.11 -4.67
C ASP A 68 -7.49 6.46 -4.98
N ILE A 69 -8.25 7.55 -4.80
CA ILE A 69 -7.75 8.91 -5.02
C ILE A 69 -6.67 9.28 -4.00
N ALA A 70 -6.81 8.92 -2.73
CA ALA A 70 -5.81 9.20 -1.70
C ALA A 70 -4.46 8.53 -2.03
N VAL A 71 -4.48 7.27 -2.45
CA VAL A 71 -3.29 6.50 -2.84
C VAL A 71 -2.60 7.13 -4.05
N VAL A 72 -3.37 7.50 -5.08
CA VAL A 72 -2.83 8.09 -6.31
C VAL A 72 -2.36 9.53 -6.08
N ALA A 73 -3.14 10.34 -5.34
CA ALA A 73 -2.78 11.71 -4.97
C ALA A 73 -1.44 11.74 -4.25
N LYS A 74 -1.25 10.85 -3.26
CA LYS A 74 0.03 10.77 -2.54
C LYS A 74 1.19 10.52 -3.49
N ALA A 75 1.03 9.60 -4.44
CA ALA A 75 2.06 9.27 -5.42
C ALA A 75 2.36 10.45 -6.36
N PHE A 76 1.37 11.24 -6.81
CA PHE A 76 1.63 12.41 -7.65
C PHE A 76 2.24 13.58 -6.87
N ILE A 77 1.77 13.84 -5.65
CA ILE A 77 2.30 14.92 -4.80
C ILE A 77 3.79 14.68 -4.50
N ASP A 78 4.16 13.43 -4.19
CA ASP A 78 5.55 13.02 -3.96
C ASP A 78 6.48 13.22 -5.16
N SER A 79 5.91 13.33 -6.37
CA SER A 79 6.69 13.57 -7.59
C SER A 79 7.16 15.02 -7.73
N GLY A 80 6.52 15.95 -7.00
CA GLY A 80 6.77 17.38 -7.12
C GLY A 80 6.12 18.06 -8.33
N ASP A 81 5.31 17.35 -9.13
CA ASP A 81 4.52 17.94 -10.22
C ASP A 81 3.35 18.75 -9.64
N ILE A 82 3.58 20.04 -9.39
CA ILE A 82 2.59 20.95 -8.80
C ILE A 82 1.30 21.01 -9.63
N ALA A 83 1.41 21.10 -10.96
CA ALA A 83 0.24 21.29 -11.82
C ALA A 83 -0.71 20.08 -11.80
N LYS A 84 -0.17 18.86 -11.85
CA LYS A 84 -0.99 17.66 -11.70
C LYS A 84 -1.47 17.48 -10.27
N SER A 85 -0.63 17.78 -9.28
CA SER A 85 -0.99 17.67 -7.86
C SER A 85 -2.17 18.57 -7.50
N GLU A 86 -2.21 19.81 -7.98
CA GLU A 86 -3.32 20.73 -7.75
C GLU A 86 -4.64 20.22 -8.35
N LYS A 87 -4.59 19.64 -9.56
CA LYS A 87 -5.78 19.02 -10.19
C LYS A 87 -6.32 17.85 -9.35
N ILE A 88 -5.44 16.96 -8.91
CA ILE A 88 -5.84 15.78 -8.12
C ILE A 88 -6.30 16.19 -6.72
N LEU A 89 -5.68 17.21 -6.11
CA LEU A 89 -6.12 17.76 -4.83
C LEU A 89 -7.53 18.36 -4.96
N ALA A 90 -7.83 19.07 -6.06
CA ALA A 90 -9.18 19.58 -6.31
C ALA A 90 -10.21 18.44 -6.40
N GLU A 91 -9.87 17.34 -7.10
CA GLU A 91 -10.68 16.12 -7.10
C GLU A 91 -10.84 15.56 -5.67
N LEU A 92 -9.76 15.38 -4.92
CA LEU A 92 -9.80 14.83 -3.57
C LEU A 92 -10.70 15.68 -2.64
N TYR A 93 -10.57 17.00 -2.68
CA TYR A 93 -11.40 17.92 -1.89
C TYR A 93 -12.89 17.88 -2.25
N SER A 94 -13.25 17.42 -3.45
CA SER A 94 -14.67 17.23 -3.81
C SER A 94 -15.37 16.12 -3.00
N TYR A 95 -14.61 15.23 -2.36
CA TYR A 95 -15.14 14.21 -1.44
C TYR A 95 -15.33 14.75 -0.02
N GLN A 96 -14.85 15.97 0.29
CA GLN A 96 -14.93 16.51 1.63
C GLN A 96 -16.37 16.96 1.96
N SER A 97 -16.95 16.36 2.99
CA SER A 97 -18.24 16.78 3.54
C SER A 97 -18.11 18.01 4.44
N SER A 98 -19.24 18.66 4.73
CA SER A 98 -19.29 19.78 5.69
C SER A 98 -18.83 19.41 7.11
N SER A 99 -18.95 18.12 7.48
CA SER A 99 -18.44 17.59 8.76
C SER A 99 -16.92 17.54 8.83
N GLY A 100 -16.23 17.64 7.69
CA GLY A 100 -14.77 17.61 7.55
C GLY A 100 -14.23 16.26 7.15
N TRP A 101 -15.01 15.19 7.29
CA TRP A 101 -14.71 13.88 6.74
C TRP A 101 -14.75 13.90 5.22
N PHE A 102 -13.81 13.19 4.60
CA PHE A 102 -13.88 12.84 3.20
C PHE A 102 -14.68 11.54 3.06
N THR A 103 -15.73 11.58 2.26
CA THR A 103 -16.70 10.49 2.12
C THR A 103 -16.18 9.44 1.16
N ALA A 104 -16.56 8.17 1.35
CA ALA A 104 -16.10 7.05 0.52
C ALA A 104 -16.40 7.26 -0.97
N THR A 105 -17.56 7.86 -1.25
CA THR A 105 -18.01 8.26 -2.58
C THR A 105 -18.51 9.70 -2.50
N GLN A 106 -18.34 10.48 -3.57
CA GLN A 106 -18.85 11.85 -3.65
C GLN A 106 -20.36 11.89 -3.33
N ASN A 107 -20.76 12.87 -2.52
CA ASN A 107 -22.16 13.12 -2.14
C ASN A 107 -22.86 11.97 -1.40
N GLN A 108 -22.11 11.00 -0.85
CA GLN A 108 -22.64 9.94 0.01
C GLN A 108 -22.22 10.17 1.47
N PRO A 109 -22.98 9.68 2.46
CA PRO A 109 -22.70 9.99 3.87
C PRO A 109 -21.59 9.11 4.48
N GLU A 110 -21.22 8.01 3.84
CA GLU A 110 -20.30 7.02 4.39
C GLU A 110 -18.86 7.57 4.42
N SER A 111 -18.17 7.38 5.52
CA SER A 111 -16.77 7.75 5.71
C SER A 111 -16.04 6.66 6.48
N TYR A 112 -14.80 6.39 6.08
CA TYR A 112 -13.96 5.36 6.67
C TYR A 112 -12.71 6.00 7.26
N THR A 113 -12.31 5.52 8.44
CA THR A 113 -11.22 6.10 9.22
C THR A 113 -9.86 5.88 8.55
N ASP A 114 -9.64 4.68 8.01
CA ASP A 114 -8.46 4.30 7.25
C ASP A 114 -8.30 5.10 5.95
N ASP A 115 -9.38 5.29 5.19
CA ASP A 115 -9.36 6.17 4.01
C ASP A 115 -8.90 7.58 4.37
N ASN A 116 -9.51 8.15 5.41
CA ASN A 116 -9.23 9.51 5.86
C ASN A 116 -7.84 9.67 6.49
N ALA A 117 -7.30 8.60 7.09
CA ALA A 117 -5.93 8.59 7.58
C ALA A 117 -4.91 8.66 6.42
N GLN A 118 -5.12 7.95 5.32
CA GLN A 118 -4.27 8.09 4.13
C GLN A 118 -4.42 9.48 3.48
N ILE A 119 -5.61 10.08 3.53
CA ILE A 119 -5.83 11.47 3.11
C ILE A 119 -5.01 12.44 3.95
N VAL A 120 -4.87 12.23 5.27
CA VAL A 120 -3.96 13.02 6.10
C VAL A 120 -2.54 13.01 5.51
N TRP A 121 -2.06 11.89 5.00
CA TRP A 121 -0.72 11.81 4.41
C TRP A 121 -0.61 12.62 3.12
N ALA A 122 -1.63 12.55 2.26
CA ALA A 122 -1.70 13.33 1.05
C ALA A 122 -1.75 14.83 1.35
N LEU A 123 -2.53 15.25 2.35
CA LEU A 123 -2.62 16.65 2.77
C LEU A 123 -1.34 17.18 3.40
N LEU A 124 -0.65 16.39 4.23
CA LEU A 124 0.65 16.78 4.77
C LEU A 124 1.72 16.90 3.67
N ALA A 125 1.72 15.98 2.70
CA ALA A 125 2.59 16.08 1.54
C ALA A 125 2.24 17.29 0.65
N ALA A 126 0.94 17.58 0.49
CA ALA A 126 0.46 18.75 -0.25
C ALA A 126 0.90 20.06 0.42
N TYR A 127 0.77 20.15 1.74
CA TYR A 127 1.33 21.27 2.51
C TYR A 127 2.84 21.42 2.27
N ASP A 128 3.57 20.31 2.25
CA ASP A 128 5.00 20.36 1.97
C ASP A 128 5.34 20.86 0.57
N LEU A 129 4.52 20.52 -0.41
CA LEU A 129 4.69 20.91 -1.82
C LEU A 129 4.28 22.37 -2.08
N THR A 130 3.11 22.80 -1.59
CA THR A 130 2.48 24.08 -1.95
C THR A 130 2.67 25.17 -0.90
N LYS A 131 2.91 24.78 0.35
CA LYS A 131 2.88 25.66 1.54
C LYS A 131 1.52 26.33 1.77
N ASP A 132 0.44 25.76 1.25
CA ASP A 132 -0.92 26.19 1.56
C ASP A 132 -1.38 25.62 2.92
N ASP A 133 -1.51 26.51 3.91
CA ASP A 133 -1.95 26.19 5.26
C ASP A 133 -3.33 25.51 5.32
N GLU A 134 -4.17 25.61 4.28
CA GLU A 134 -5.44 24.90 4.22
C GLU A 134 -5.26 23.37 4.29
N HIS A 135 -4.21 22.84 3.66
CA HIS A 135 -3.92 21.41 3.70
C HIS A 135 -3.56 20.95 5.11
N LEU A 136 -2.68 21.68 5.80
CA LEU A 136 -2.29 21.36 7.18
C LEU A 136 -3.48 21.46 8.15
N LYS A 137 -4.30 22.50 8.04
CA LYS A 137 -5.51 22.66 8.87
C LYS A 137 -6.50 21.52 8.67
N ASN A 138 -6.66 21.04 7.43
CA ASN A 138 -7.52 19.90 7.15
C ASN A 138 -6.93 18.58 7.68
N ALA A 139 -5.62 18.39 7.59
CA ALA A 139 -4.93 17.25 8.20
C ALA A 139 -5.13 17.21 9.73
N GLU A 140 -4.97 18.36 10.41
CA GLU A 140 -5.22 18.49 11.86
C GLU A 140 -6.68 18.17 12.23
N ARG A 141 -7.63 18.68 11.43
CA ARG A 141 -9.06 18.39 11.62
C ARG A 141 -9.35 16.90 11.48
N LEU A 142 -8.81 16.26 10.45
CA LEU A 142 -9.02 14.82 10.22
C LEU A 142 -8.43 13.97 11.35
N VAL A 143 -7.20 14.23 11.78
CA VAL A 143 -6.61 13.49 12.92
C VAL A 143 -7.49 13.62 14.16
N LYS A 144 -8.05 14.79 14.44
CA LYS A 144 -8.99 14.98 15.55
C LYS A 144 -10.29 14.17 15.39
N LEU A 145 -10.84 14.11 14.17
CA LEU A 145 -12.03 13.30 13.87
C LEU A 145 -11.74 11.80 14.04
N ILE A 146 -10.57 11.36 13.58
CA ILE A 146 -10.07 9.98 13.71
C ILE A 146 -9.88 9.60 15.18
N GLN A 147 -9.28 10.47 16.00
CA GLN A 147 -9.19 10.28 17.45
C GLN A 147 -10.58 10.09 18.09
N GLY A 148 -11.59 10.78 17.58
CA GLY A 148 -12.98 10.63 17.99
C GLY A 148 -13.63 9.28 17.66
N GLN A 149 -12.99 8.44 16.83
CA GLN A 149 -13.43 7.08 16.51
C GLN A 149 -12.85 6.02 17.47
N TRP A 150 -12.20 6.43 18.56
CA TRP A 150 -11.76 5.51 19.61
C TRP A 150 -12.95 4.75 20.20
N SER A 151 -12.91 3.42 20.11
CA SER A 151 -14.04 2.56 20.45
C SER A 151 -14.17 2.35 21.96
N LYS A 152 -15.34 1.85 22.39
CA LYS A 152 -15.61 1.47 23.79
C LYS A 152 -14.68 0.36 24.32
N ILE A 153 -14.13 -0.48 23.44
CA ILE A 153 -13.17 -1.53 23.79
C ILE A 153 -11.72 -1.11 23.55
N GLY A 154 -11.49 0.15 23.12
CA GLY A 154 -10.23 0.63 22.57
C GLY A 154 -10.06 0.30 21.08
N GLY A 155 -8.98 0.78 20.48
CA GLY A 155 -8.80 0.71 19.03
C GLY A 155 -9.75 1.63 18.28
N ILE A 156 -9.61 1.70 16.96
CA ILE A 156 -10.29 2.67 16.10
C ILE A 156 -11.38 2.00 15.27
N ILE A 157 -12.58 2.58 15.31
CA ILE A 157 -13.72 2.14 14.51
C ILE A 157 -13.42 2.37 13.02
N TRP A 158 -13.72 1.36 12.21
CA TRP A 158 -13.46 1.37 10.77
C TRP A 158 -14.34 2.38 10.01
N GLN A 159 -15.66 2.15 10.02
CA GLN A 159 -16.64 3.02 9.38
C GLN A 159 -17.31 3.90 10.44
N THR A 160 -17.45 5.20 10.18
CA THR A 160 -18.09 6.10 11.15
C THR A 160 -19.49 5.61 11.53
N GLY A 161 -19.74 5.42 12.83
CA GLY A 161 -21.02 4.91 13.35
C GLY A 161 -21.20 3.39 13.32
N SER A 162 -20.19 2.63 12.87
CA SER A 162 -20.13 1.17 12.97
C SER A 162 -19.61 0.73 14.35
N THR A 163 -19.67 -0.58 14.61
CA THR A 163 -19.10 -1.23 15.80
C THR A 163 -17.87 -2.08 15.49
N TYR A 164 -17.45 -2.17 14.22
CA TYR A 164 -16.25 -2.90 13.83
C TYR A 164 -14.99 -2.05 14.06
N VAL A 165 -14.07 -2.59 14.87
CA VAL A 165 -12.75 -2.02 15.12
C VAL A 165 -11.76 -2.71 14.20
N ALA A 166 -11.18 -1.98 13.26
CA ALA A 166 -10.25 -2.52 12.29
C ALA A 166 -8.81 -2.22 12.69
N SER A 167 -7.94 -3.21 12.44
CA SER A 167 -6.51 -3.09 12.64
C SER A 167 -5.89 -2.04 11.72
N ILE A 168 -6.33 -1.97 10.46
CA ILE A 168 -5.84 -0.96 9.55
C ILE A 168 -6.18 0.45 10.05
N SER A 169 -7.43 0.71 10.43
CA SER A 169 -7.84 2.02 10.96
C SER A 169 -7.07 2.39 12.22
N THR A 170 -6.78 1.43 13.09
CA THR A 170 -6.03 1.67 14.33
C THR A 170 -4.57 1.99 14.07
N THR A 171 -3.91 1.28 13.15
CA THR A 171 -2.51 1.51 12.81
C THR A 171 -2.29 2.75 11.94
N GLU A 172 -3.22 3.04 11.03
CA GLU A 172 -3.28 4.26 10.23
C GLU A 172 -3.55 5.52 11.07
N ALA A 173 -4.40 5.41 12.10
CA ALA A 173 -4.61 6.49 13.05
C ALA A 173 -3.32 6.83 13.82
N ALA A 174 -2.57 5.81 14.25
CA ALA A 174 -1.27 6.00 14.89
C ALA A 174 -0.29 6.68 13.92
N LEU A 175 -0.21 6.19 12.67
CA LEU A 175 0.71 6.72 11.67
C LEU A 175 0.38 8.17 11.29
N SER A 176 -0.89 8.48 11.12
CA SER A 176 -1.35 9.85 10.82
C SER A 176 -1.02 10.81 11.96
N ALA A 177 -1.17 10.39 13.22
CA ALA A 177 -0.84 11.20 14.38
C ALA A 177 0.67 11.51 14.45
N VAL A 178 1.54 10.51 14.32
CA VAL A 178 3.01 10.74 14.36
C VAL A 178 3.51 11.51 13.13
N ARG A 179 2.87 11.37 11.97
CA ARG A 179 3.17 12.19 10.79
C ARG A 179 2.79 13.65 11.03
N LEU A 180 1.61 13.91 11.60
CA LEU A 180 1.17 15.26 11.95
C LEU A 180 2.05 15.90 13.03
N TYR A 181 2.54 15.13 14.00
CA TYR A 181 3.44 15.59 15.06
C TYR A 181 4.69 16.31 14.52
N LYS A 182 5.16 15.94 13.31
CA LYS A 182 6.30 16.61 12.65
C LYS A 182 6.07 18.10 12.40
N TYR A 183 4.82 18.53 12.31
CA TYR A 183 4.43 19.88 11.92
C TYR A 183 4.05 20.75 13.11
N ASN A 184 3.24 20.21 14.04
CA ASN A 184 2.72 21.00 15.16
C ASN A 184 3.34 20.66 16.53
N HIS A 185 4.10 19.56 16.61
CA HIS A 185 4.76 19.09 17.83
C HIS A 185 3.82 18.88 19.03
N ASP A 186 2.54 18.62 18.80
CA ASP A 186 1.57 18.33 19.86
C ASP A 186 1.85 16.94 20.46
N ALA A 187 2.38 16.92 21.69
CA ALA A 187 2.75 15.68 22.38
C ALA A 187 1.59 14.69 22.54
N SER A 188 0.33 15.16 22.57
CA SER A 188 -0.84 14.27 22.66
C SER A 188 -0.98 13.34 21.44
N LEU A 189 -0.36 13.69 20.30
CA LEU A 189 -0.31 12.85 19.11
C LEU A 189 0.59 11.63 19.32
N LEU A 190 1.70 11.77 20.06
CA LEU A 190 2.58 10.66 20.39
C LEU A 190 1.89 9.71 21.38
N ASP A 191 1.24 10.26 22.40
CA ASP A 191 0.47 9.48 23.38
C ASP A 191 -0.65 8.68 22.70
N PHE A 192 -1.37 9.31 21.77
CA PHE A 192 -2.43 8.64 21.01
C PHE A 192 -1.88 7.53 20.10
N ALA A 193 -0.78 7.78 19.40
CA ALA A 193 -0.16 6.76 18.55
C ALA A 193 0.34 5.57 19.36
N GLU A 194 0.97 5.81 20.51
CA GLU A 194 1.37 4.74 21.44
C GLU A 194 0.15 3.99 21.98
N GLN A 195 -0.94 4.68 22.32
CA GLN A 195 -2.18 4.06 22.77
C GLN A 195 -2.78 3.11 21.70
N CYS A 196 -2.84 3.55 20.44
CA CYS A 196 -3.28 2.73 19.32
C CYS A 196 -2.42 1.46 19.19
N LEU A 197 -1.10 1.59 19.15
CA LEU A 197 -0.19 0.46 18.95
C LEU A 197 -0.16 -0.50 20.14
N ASN A 198 -0.19 0.00 21.37
CA ASN A 198 -0.29 -0.83 22.57
C ASN A 198 -1.60 -1.63 22.58
N TRP A 199 -2.71 -1.02 22.14
CA TRP A 199 -3.97 -1.74 22.01
C TRP A 199 -3.89 -2.85 20.95
N MET A 200 -3.26 -2.59 19.81
CA MET A 200 -3.02 -3.58 18.76
C MET A 200 -2.20 -4.77 19.27
N GLU A 201 -1.10 -4.50 19.99
CA GLU A 201 -0.23 -5.53 20.59
C GLU A 201 -0.95 -6.40 21.62
N ALA A 202 -1.89 -5.82 22.37
CA ALA A 202 -2.61 -6.50 23.44
C ALA A 202 -3.83 -7.30 22.95
N ASN A 203 -4.52 -6.82 21.90
CA ASN A 203 -5.85 -7.35 21.54
C ASN A 203 -5.90 -8.06 20.19
N LEU A 204 -5.10 -7.64 19.20
CA LEU A 204 -5.20 -8.16 17.83
C LEU A 204 -3.91 -8.82 17.32
N LYS A 205 -2.82 -8.79 18.10
CA LYS A 205 -1.61 -9.52 17.73
C LYS A 205 -1.85 -11.03 17.77
N ASP A 206 -1.51 -11.69 16.66
CA ASP A 206 -1.35 -13.14 16.63
C ASP A 206 0.01 -13.52 17.25
N PRO A 207 0.04 -14.29 18.35
CA PRO A 207 1.29 -14.67 19.00
C PRO A 207 2.16 -15.64 18.19
N SER A 208 1.62 -16.27 17.15
CA SER A 208 2.35 -17.26 16.33
C SER A 208 3.31 -16.63 15.33
N ASP A 209 2.98 -15.45 14.79
CA ASP A 209 3.81 -14.74 13.81
C ASP A 209 4.05 -13.25 14.12
N GLY A 210 3.38 -12.70 15.13
CA GLY A 210 3.56 -11.31 15.55
C GLY A 210 2.87 -10.28 14.65
N TYR A 211 2.09 -10.73 13.65
CA TYR A 211 1.21 -9.90 12.84
C TYR A 211 -0.10 -9.62 13.57
N TYR A 212 -0.98 -8.86 12.93
CA TYR A 212 -2.28 -8.51 13.49
C TYR A 212 -3.40 -9.18 12.71
N TYR A 213 -4.39 -9.67 13.44
CA TYR A 213 -5.71 -10.01 12.91
C TYR A 213 -6.37 -8.78 12.29
N ASP A 214 -7.37 -8.97 11.43
CA ASP A 214 -7.95 -7.89 10.64
C ASP A 214 -8.77 -6.92 11.50
N GLY A 215 -9.51 -7.44 12.48
CA GLY A 215 -10.32 -6.63 13.35
C GLY A 215 -11.17 -7.42 14.32
N ILE A 216 -12.01 -6.69 15.04
CA ILE A 216 -12.93 -7.23 16.04
C ILE A 216 -14.24 -6.45 16.04
N ASN A 217 -15.36 -7.15 16.09
CA ASN A 217 -16.66 -6.53 16.34
C ASN A 217 -16.79 -6.19 17.84
N SER A 218 -16.98 -4.92 18.18
CA SER A 218 -17.01 -4.47 19.57
C SER A 218 -18.29 -4.80 20.34
N ASP A 219 -19.34 -5.27 19.67
CA ASP A 219 -20.58 -5.74 20.31
C ASP A 219 -20.54 -7.25 20.58
N THR A 220 -20.06 -8.05 19.62
CA THR A 220 -20.07 -9.52 19.74
C THR A 220 -18.75 -10.08 20.27
N GLY A 221 -17.65 -9.36 20.09
CA GLY A 221 -16.29 -9.84 20.38
C GLY A 221 -15.72 -10.77 19.30
N ASP A 222 -16.40 -10.91 18.16
CA ASP A 222 -15.94 -11.75 17.06
C ASP A 222 -14.71 -11.15 16.40
N VAL A 223 -13.61 -11.93 16.37
CA VAL A 223 -12.33 -11.53 15.77
C VAL A 223 -12.25 -12.07 14.35
N ASP A 224 -12.05 -11.19 13.36
CA ASP A 224 -11.66 -11.58 12.02
C ASP A 224 -10.15 -11.84 12.01
N ARG A 225 -9.76 -13.10 11.75
CA ARG A 225 -8.37 -13.56 11.81
C ARG A 225 -7.62 -13.41 10.49
N GLY A 226 -8.20 -12.75 9.50
CA GLY A 226 -7.49 -12.30 8.31
C GLY A 226 -6.23 -11.50 8.67
N LYS A 227 -5.24 -11.51 7.79
CA LYS A 227 -3.99 -10.77 7.98
C LYS A 227 -3.62 -10.09 6.68
N LEU A 228 -3.34 -8.79 6.78
CA LEU A 228 -3.04 -7.95 5.64
C LEU A 228 -1.73 -7.20 5.85
N SER A 229 -0.91 -7.16 4.81
CA SER A 229 0.44 -6.62 4.79
C SER A 229 0.47 -5.13 5.17
N TYR A 230 -0.51 -4.35 4.72
CA TYR A 230 -0.59 -2.92 5.02
C TYR A 230 -0.61 -2.58 6.52
N THR A 231 -1.28 -3.38 7.35
CA THR A 231 -1.40 -3.19 8.80
C THR A 231 -0.04 -3.38 9.47
N VAL A 232 0.76 -4.31 8.95
CA VAL A 232 2.13 -4.53 9.42
C VAL A 232 3.01 -3.35 9.00
N GLY A 233 2.86 -2.88 7.77
CA GLY A 233 3.56 -1.71 7.24
C GLY A 233 3.32 -0.42 8.02
N THR A 234 2.06 -0.07 8.24
CA THR A 234 1.65 1.13 8.98
C THR A 234 2.11 1.08 10.43
N ALA A 235 2.06 -0.09 11.08
CA ALA A 235 2.61 -0.28 12.42
C ALA A 235 4.13 -0.10 12.46
N ILE A 236 4.89 -0.70 11.53
CA ILE A 236 6.35 -0.55 11.44
C ILE A 236 6.72 0.93 11.28
N SER A 237 6.08 1.64 10.35
CA SER A 237 6.33 3.08 10.13
C SER A 237 5.99 3.90 11.39
N SER A 238 4.85 3.62 12.05
CA SER A 238 4.47 4.31 13.28
C SER A 238 5.51 4.14 14.39
N TYR A 239 5.99 2.90 14.59
CA TYR A 239 7.06 2.62 15.56
C TYR A 239 8.38 3.32 15.21
N ALA A 240 8.76 3.35 13.92
CA ALA A 240 9.97 4.06 13.48
C ALA A 240 9.89 5.57 13.76
N TYR A 241 8.72 6.19 13.52
CA TYR A 241 8.48 7.59 13.87
C TYR A 241 8.49 7.82 15.38
N LEU A 242 7.78 7.00 16.17
CA LEU A 242 7.79 7.09 17.64
C LEU A 242 9.22 6.99 18.19
N TYR A 243 10.01 6.03 17.71
CA TYR A 243 11.43 5.95 18.05
C TYR A 243 12.17 7.24 17.72
N SER A 244 11.97 7.78 16.52
CA SER A 244 12.69 8.97 16.08
C SER A 244 12.42 10.20 16.96
N PHE A 245 11.19 10.36 17.47
CA PHE A 245 10.79 11.50 18.30
C PHE A 245 11.09 11.29 19.79
N THR A 246 10.93 10.07 20.31
CA THR A 246 11.05 9.78 21.74
C THR A 246 12.42 9.24 22.14
N LYS A 247 13.17 8.68 21.18
CA LYS A 247 14.39 7.88 21.40
C LYS A 247 14.18 6.64 22.28
N ASN A 248 12.94 6.18 22.43
CA ASN A 248 12.65 4.93 23.13
C ASN A 248 12.93 3.73 22.22
N GLU A 249 14.04 3.04 22.48
CA GLU A 249 14.50 1.84 21.75
C GLU A 249 13.46 0.70 21.70
N THR A 250 12.49 0.68 22.61
CA THR A 250 11.39 -0.30 22.57
C THR A 250 10.62 -0.24 21.25
N PHE A 251 10.34 0.95 20.74
CA PHE A 251 9.64 1.11 19.46
C PHE A 251 10.49 0.61 18.30
N LEU A 252 11.79 0.93 18.27
CA LEU A 252 12.68 0.44 17.23
C LEU A 252 12.76 -1.08 17.23
N ASN A 253 12.84 -1.70 18.41
CA ASN A 253 12.85 -3.16 18.56
C ASN A 253 11.53 -3.80 18.08
N LEU A 254 10.38 -3.19 18.35
CA LEU A 254 9.09 -3.68 17.86
C LEU A 254 8.98 -3.60 16.33
N ALA A 255 9.43 -2.50 15.73
CA ALA A 255 9.50 -2.35 14.28
C ALA A 255 10.43 -3.41 13.65
N ASP A 256 11.61 -3.60 14.24
CA ASP A 256 12.63 -4.56 13.80
C ASP A 256 12.14 -6.01 13.87
N GLN A 257 11.44 -6.39 14.95
CA GLN A 257 10.84 -7.73 15.09
C GLN A 257 9.81 -8.00 13.98
N LYS A 258 8.95 -7.02 13.67
CA LYS A 258 7.94 -7.16 12.62
C LYS A 258 8.58 -7.25 11.24
N ALA A 259 9.56 -6.40 10.93
CA ALA A 259 10.31 -6.48 9.67
C ALA A 259 11.07 -7.81 9.53
N THR A 260 11.66 -8.32 10.62
CA THR A 260 12.28 -9.66 10.64
C THR A 260 11.27 -10.75 10.34
N ALA A 261 10.06 -10.69 10.92
CA ALA A 261 9.01 -11.66 10.66
C ALA A 261 8.55 -11.64 9.18
N VAL A 262 8.43 -10.45 8.59
CA VAL A 262 8.11 -10.25 7.16
C VAL A 262 9.11 -10.98 6.27
N PHE A 263 10.40 -10.85 6.56
CA PHE A 263 11.48 -11.40 5.73
C PHE A 263 12.03 -12.76 6.22
N ALA A 264 11.38 -13.43 7.18
CA ALA A 264 11.88 -14.70 7.70
C ALA A 264 11.97 -15.76 6.59
N THR A 265 13.19 -16.12 6.19
CA THR A 265 13.54 -16.70 4.88
C THR A 265 13.27 -18.20 4.70
N ASN A 266 12.66 -18.88 5.68
CA ASN A 266 12.70 -20.35 5.71
C ASN A 266 11.41 -21.06 5.29
N THR A 267 10.29 -20.36 5.06
CA THR A 267 9.03 -20.91 4.53
C THR A 267 8.09 -19.79 4.09
N SER A 268 7.06 -20.13 3.30
CA SER A 268 5.85 -19.31 3.18
C SER A 268 5.37 -18.85 4.57
N ASN A 269 5.04 -17.57 4.70
CA ASN A 269 4.39 -17.00 5.88
C ASN A 269 3.00 -16.46 5.50
N ALA A 270 2.30 -15.82 6.45
CA ALA A 270 0.96 -15.29 6.19
C ALA A 270 0.93 -14.26 5.04
N LEU A 271 2.02 -13.51 4.84
CA LEU A 271 2.11 -12.41 3.88
C LEU A 271 2.84 -12.79 2.59
N MET A 272 3.76 -13.74 2.62
CA MET A 272 4.64 -14.08 1.49
C MET A 272 4.68 -15.59 1.25
N ASN A 273 4.58 -16.01 -0.01
CA ASN A 273 4.66 -17.40 -0.43
C ASN A 273 6.14 -17.89 -0.51
N ALA A 274 6.32 -19.19 -0.75
CA ALA A 274 7.65 -19.80 -0.79
C ALA A 274 8.54 -19.31 -1.95
N GLY A 275 7.95 -18.68 -2.97
CA GLY A 275 8.66 -18.05 -4.10
C GLY A 275 9.01 -16.59 -3.88
N GLY A 276 8.71 -16.07 -2.69
CA GLY A 276 8.92 -14.66 -2.34
C GLY A 276 7.79 -13.75 -2.80
N GLY A 277 6.76 -14.25 -3.50
CA GLY A 277 5.60 -13.46 -3.93
C GLY A 277 4.67 -13.14 -2.76
N TRP A 278 4.01 -11.98 -2.79
CA TRP A 278 3.09 -11.58 -1.74
C TRP A 278 1.72 -12.26 -1.89
N ASN A 279 1.15 -12.74 -0.78
CA ASN A 279 -0.19 -13.32 -0.72
C ASN A 279 -1.31 -12.25 -0.67
N ASN A 280 -0.95 -10.98 -0.76
CA ASN A 280 -1.88 -9.85 -0.75
C ASN A 280 -1.65 -9.03 -2.01
N GLY A 281 -2.73 -8.49 -2.58
CA GLY A 281 -2.66 -7.61 -3.74
C GLY A 281 -1.88 -6.32 -3.47
N LEU A 282 -1.42 -5.70 -4.55
CA LEU A 282 -0.57 -4.52 -4.58
C LEU A 282 -1.16 -3.34 -3.80
N LYS A 283 -2.49 -3.22 -3.80
CA LYS A 283 -3.26 -2.25 -3.01
C LYS A 283 -3.04 -2.34 -1.49
N TYR A 284 -2.62 -3.48 -0.96
CA TYR A 284 -2.21 -3.62 0.44
C TYR A 284 -0.69 -3.54 0.58
N LEU A 285 0.03 -4.04 -0.41
CA LEU A 285 1.48 -4.17 -0.34
C LEU A 285 2.22 -2.84 -0.24
N HIS A 286 1.75 -1.78 -0.91
CA HIS A 286 2.47 -0.51 -0.96
C HIS A 286 2.72 0.10 0.42
N LEU A 287 1.81 -0.08 1.38
CA LEU A 287 1.98 0.39 2.76
C LEU A 287 3.00 -0.42 3.55
N LEU A 288 3.19 -1.71 3.21
CA LEU A 288 4.30 -2.49 3.75
C LEU A 288 5.64 -1.90 3.30
N PHE A 289 5.76 -1.53 2.01
CA PHE A 289 6.95 -0.86 1.50
C PHE A 289 7.20 0.47 2.21
N VAL A 290 6.15 1.27 2.48
CA VAL A 290 6.26 2.50 3.29
C VAL A 290 6.84 2.18 4.67
N GLY A 291 6.30 1.17 5.35
CA GLY A 291 6.77 0.69 6.63
C GLY A 291 8.26 0.35 6.65
N ILE A 292 8.69 -0.54 5.78
CA ILE A 292 10.07 -1.01 5.72
C ILE A 292 11.02 0.14 5.32
N ALA A 293 10.64 0.99 4.35
CA ALA A 293 11.45 2.14 3.96
C ALA A 293 11.59 3.17 5.09
N ASP A 294 10.52 3.45 5.84
CA ASP A 294 10.59 4.31 7.03
C ASP A 294 11.50 3.69 8.10
N LEU A 295 11.44 2.37 8.33
CA LEU A 295 12.34 1.69 9.27
C LEU A 295 13.82 1.79 8.86
N ILE A 296 14.12 1.70 7.56
CA ILE A 296 15.47 1.87 7.02
C ILE A 296 15.95 3.32 7.21
N VAL A 297 15.18 4.29 6.70
CA VAL A 297 15.59 5.70 6.61
C VAL A 297 15.54 6.41 7.96
N ILE A 298 14.48 6.16 8.75
CA ILE A 298 14.22 6.84 10.02
C ILE A 298 14.78 6.02 11.18
N GLY A 299 14.60 4.70 11.15
CA GLY A 299 15.07 3.78 12.19
C GLY A 299 16.52 3.34 12.04
N GLY A 300 17.19 3.64 10.91
CA GLY A 300 18.59 3.29 10.66
C GLY A 300 18.84 1.79 10.40
N LYS A 301 17.79 1.01 10.12
CA LYS A 301 17.86 -0.46 9.95
C LYS A 301 18.20 -0.85 8.52
N SER A 302 19.38 -0.44 8.05
CA SER A 302 19.88 -0.69 6.69
C SER A 302 20.01 -2.17 6.31
N GLN A 303 19.96 -3.09 7.27
CA GLN A 303 19.99 -4.53 6.98
C GLN A 303 18.77 -5.06 6.22
N TYR A 304 17.72 -4.24 6.02
CA TYR A 304 16.53 -4.58 5.24
C TYR A 304 16.55 -4.04 3.81
N THR A 305 17.55 -3.23 3.44
CA THR A 305 17.60 -2.56 2.13
C THR A 305 17.62 -3.56 0.98
N ASP A 306 18.45 -4.61 1.07
CA ASP A 306 18.54 -5.62 0.01
C ASP A 306 17.23 -6.40 -0.14
N GLN A 307 16.59 -6.77 0.97
CA GLN A 307 15.31 -7.48 0.96
C GLN A 307 14.20 -6.60 0.35
N LEU A 308 14.14 -5.32 0.73
CA LEU A 308 13.16 -4.38 0.18
C LEU A 308 13.38 -4.17 -1.33
N ASN A 309 14.63 -3.99 -1.77
CA ASN A 309 14.98 -3.86 -3.19
C ASN A 309 14.65 -5.13 -3.99
N ASN A 310 14.93 -6.31 -3.44
CA ASN A 310 14.58 -7.57 -4.09
C ASN A 310 13.06 -7.71 -4.25
N GLN A 311 12.28 -7.33 -3.25
CA GLN A 311 10.81 -7.34 -3.32
C GLN A 311 10.27 -6.29 -4.29
N GLY A 312 10.90 -5.11 -4.36
CA GLY A 312 10.60 -4.10 -5.36
C GLY A 312 10.84 -4.57 -6.79
N ASN A 313 11.94 -5.29 -7.02
CA ASN A 313 12.24 -5.94 -8.30
C ASN A 313 11.16 -6.95 -8.67
N MET A 314 10.63 -7.68 -7.70
CA MET A 314 9.54 -8.64 -7.95
C MET A 314 8.26 -7.94 -8.40
N VAL A 315 7.87 -6.84 -7.77
CA VAL A 315 6.74 -6.01 -8.26
C VAL A 315 7.02 -5.52 -9.68
N TYR A 316 8.24 -5.06 -9.96
CA TYR A 316 8.63 -4.59 -11.29
C TYR A 316 8.60 -5.68 -12.37
N GLU A 317 9.02 -6.90 -12.06
CA GLU A 317 9.10 -8.00 -13.02
C GLU A 317 7.77 -8.75 -13.17
N TYR A 318 7.04 -8.95 -12.08
CA TYR A 318 5.90 -9.87 -12.04
C TYR A 318 4.57 -9.16 -12.24
N ASP A 319 4.39 -7.98 -11.66
CA ASP A 319 3.12 -7.24 -11.76
C ASP A 319 3.04 -6.36 -13.02
N ARG A 320 4.12 -6.28 -13.81
CA ARG A 320 4.19 -5.38 -14.96
C ARG A 320 3.52 -5.96 -16.21
N LEU A 321 2.28 -5.52 -16.45
CA LEU A 321 1.53 -5.85 -17.65
C LEU A 321 2.13 -5.23 -18.92
N SER A 322 2.56 -3.97 -18.84
CA SER A 322 3.25 -3.25 -19.91
C SER A 322 4.05 -2.08 -19.32
N PRO A 323 4.90 -1.35 -20.08
CA PRO A 323 5.65 -0.21 -19.53
C PRO A 323 4.75 0.78 -18.77
N GLY A 324 4.99 0.93 -17.46
CA GLY A 324 4.23 1.81 -16.58
C GLY A 324 2.83 1.33 -16.19
N VAL A 325 2.43 0.10 -16.55
CA VAL A 325 1.11 -0.45 -16.20
C VAL A 325 1.29 -1.70 -15.36
N TYR A 326 0.74 -1.68 -14.15
CA TYR A 326 0.89 -2.75 -13.16
C TYR A 326 -0.45 -3.30 -12.71
N VAL A 327 -0.53 -4.61 -12.51
CA VAL A 327 -1.69 -5.33 -11.99
C VAL A 327 -1.17 -6.54 -11.20
N ASP A 328 -1.93 -7.00 -10.21
CA ASP A 328 -1.56 -8.17 -9.42
C ASP A 328 -1.27 -9.38 -10.33
N PHE A 329 -0.04 -9.92 -10.32
CA PHE A 329 0.37 -10.98 -11.24
C PHE A 329 -0.53 -12.23 -11.15
N GLU A 330 -1.07 -12.52 -9.97
CA GLU A 330 -1.97 -13.65 -9.71
C GLU A 330 -3.36 -13.49 -10.37
N THR A 331 -3.67 -12.30 -10.88
CA THR A 331 -4.99 -11.99 -11.49
C THR A 331 -4.99 -12.10 -13.01
N VAL A 332 -3.81 -12.18 -13.64
CA VAL A 332 -3.62 -12.15 -15.09
C VAL A 332 -2.80 -13.36 -15.56
N GLU A 333 -3.35 -14.14 -16.49
CA GLU A 333 -2.74 -15.40 -16.95
C GLU A 333 -1.30 -15.24 -17.44
N SER A 334 -1.04 -14.24 -18.29
CA SER A 334 0.30 -14.03 -18.86
C SER A 334 1.35 -13.65 -17.80
N LEU A 335 0.96 -12.90 -16.76
CA LEU A 335 1.85 -12.52 -15.67
C LEU A 335 2.08 -13.69 -14.70
N ALA A 336 1.03 -14.45 -14.41
CA ALA A 336 1.10 -15.69 -13.64
C ALA A 336 1.99 -16.75 -14.31
N ASP A 337 1.89 -16.89 -15.63
CA ASP A 337 2.77 -17.75 -16.42
C ASP A 337 4.22 -17.25 -16.37
N HIS A 338 4.42 -15.94 -16.47
CA HIS A 338 5.75 -15.34 -16.36
C HIS A 338 6.37 -15.62 -14.98
N TYR A 339 5.64 -15.38 -13.89
CA TYR A 339 6.05 -15.73 -12.53
C TYR A 339 6.47 -17.21 -12.43
N THR A 340 5.63 -18.11 -12.95
CA THR A 340 5.88 -19.56 -12.91
C THR A 340 7.14 -19.92 -13.69
N GLN A 341 7.35 -19.33 -14.87
CA GLN A 341 8.55 -19.53 -15.68
C GLN A 341 9.82 -19.05 -14.97
N LEU A 342 9.73 -17.95 -14.22
CA LEU A 342 10.90 -17.37 -13.56
C LEU A 342 11.27 -18.04 -12.23
N THR A 343 10.28 -18.51 -11.49
CA THR A 343 10.48 -19.07 -10.14
C THR A 343 10.43 -20.59 -10.11
N GLY A 344 9.79 -21.23 -11.09
CA GLY A 344 9.48 -22.66 -11.07
C GLY A 344 8.37 -23.03 -10.09
N LEU A 345 7.71 -22.06 -9.47
CA LEU A 345 6.67 -22.25 -8.48
C LEU A 345 5.29 -21.94 -9.06
N PRO A 346 4.23 -22.60 -8.58
CA PRO A 346 2.88 -22.28 -9.02
C PRO A 346 2.53 -20.84 -8.62
N SER A 347 1.92 -20.10 -9.55
CA SER A 347 1.40 -18.74 -9.32
C SER A 347 0.11 -18.71 -8.51
N GLY A 348 -0.62 -19.83 -8.40
CA GLY A 348 -1.95 -19.85 -7.79
C GLY A 348 -3.06 -19.21 -8.66
N TYR A 349 -2.75 -18.80 -9.89
CA TYR A 349 -3.71 -18.18 -10.80
C TYR A 349 -4.95 -19.05 -11.01
N THR A 350 -6.11 -18.41 -10.88
CA THR A 350 -7.41 -18.97 -11.24
C THR A 350 -8.16 -17.94 -12.06
N TYR A 351 -8.67 -18.36 -13.22
CA TYR A 351 -9.43 -17.47 -14.08
C TYR A 351 -10.64 -16.87 -13.36
N SER A 352 -10.75 -15.54 -13.41
CA SER A 352 -11.90 -14.78 -12.95
C SER A 352 -12.28 -13.78 -14.04
N ALA A 353 -13.53 -13.82 -14.49
CA ALA A 353 -14.04 -12.90 -15.49
C ALA A 353 -13.93 -11.42 -15.05
N ASN A 354 -13.97 -11.16 -13.74
CA ASN A 354 -13.87 -9.80 -13.18
C ASN A 354 -12.49 -9.15 -13.40
N ASN A 355 -11.46 -9.95 -13.72
CA ASN A 355 -10.10 -9.47 -13.95
C ASN A 355 -9.88 -9.04 -15.41
N TYR A 356 -10.89 -9.14 -16.28
CA TYR A 356 -10.76 -8.89 -17.72
C TYR A 356 -11.93 -8.06 -18.26
N CYS A 357 -11.65 -7.09 -19.14
CA CYS A 357 -12.67 -6.20 -19.68
C CYS A 357 -13.73 -6.90 -20.55
N ASN A 358 -13.28 -7.88 -21.33
CA ASN A 358 -14.11 -8.58 -22.32
C ASN A 358 -14.37 -10.04 -21.95
N ASN A 359 -14.19 -10.43 -20.68
CA ASN A 359 -14.21 -11.83 -20.23
C ASN A 359 -13.24 -12.73 -21.04
N THR A 360 -12.14 -12.16 -21.53
CA THR A 360 -11.09 -12.87 -22.27
C THR A 360 -9.72 -12.53 -21.70
N VAL A 361 -8.85 -13.53 -21.62
CA VAL A 361 -7.50 -13.40 -21.04
C VAL A 361 -6.60 -12.39 -21.76
N SER A 362 -6.96 -12.02 -22.99
CA SER A 362 -6.22 -11.07 -23.83
C SER A 362 -6.40 -9.60 -23.44
N ASP A 363 -7.34 -9.27 -22.56
CA ASP A 363 -7.65 -7.88 -22.20
C ASP A 363 -7.78 -7.70 -20.68
N PRO A 364 -6.66 -7.77 -19.94
CA PRO A 364 -6.64 -7.62 -18.49
C PRO A 364 -7.15 -6.24 -18.07
N LYS A 365 -8.04 -6.24 -17.07
CA LYS A 365 -8.59 -5.02 -16.48
C LYS A 365 -7.54 -4.37 -15.59
N ARG A 366 -7.29 -3.08 -15.81
CA ARG A 366 -6.37 -2.26 -15.01
C ARG A 366 -7.14 -1.45 -13.99
N SER A 367 -6.44 -0.98 -12.97
CA SER A 367 -7.01 -0.19 -11.87
C SER A 367 -6.12 0.99 -11.57
N VAL A 368 -6.73 2.16 -11.32
CA VAL A 368 -6.03 3.36 -10.86
C VAL A 368 -5.38 3.13 -9.48
N LEU A 369 -6.02 2.35 -8.61
CA LEU A 369 -5.51 2.00 -7.28
C LEU A 369 -4.22 1.16 -7.37
N ASP A 370 -4.17 0.18 -8.28
CA ASP A 370 -2.96 -0.63 -8.49
C ASP A 370 -1.82 0.23 -9.04
N GLN A 371 -2.13 1.18 -9.93
CA GLN A 371 -1.09 2.09 -10.43
C GLN A 371 -0.55 3.01 -9.33
N GLY A 372 -1.43 3.59 -8.51
CA GLY A 372 -1.03 4.41 -7.36
C GLY A 372 -0.19 3.61 -6.36
N SER A 373 -0.57 2.35 -6.13
CA SER A 373 0.15 1.43 -5.24
C SER A 373 1.54 1.08 -5.78
N ALA A 374 1.65 0.74 -7.07
CA ALA A 374 2.93 0.53 -7.75
C ALA A 374 3.84 1.78 -7.67
N ALA A 375 3.26 2.96 -7.91
CA ALA A 375 3.99 4.22 -7.83
C ALA A 375 4.55 4.46 -6.43
N GLN A 376 3.75 4.22 -5.37
CA GLN A 376 4.24 4.34 -4.01
C GLN A 376 5.33 3.32 -3.68
N VAL A 377 5.22 2.07 -4.15
CA VAL A 377 6.30 1.05 -4.03
C VAL A 377 7.61 1.58 -4.61
N PHE A 378 7.60 2.03 -5.87
CA PHE A 378 8.82 2.49 -6.53
C PHE A 378 9.38 3.78 -5.91
N TYR A 379 8.52 4.67 -5.43
CA TYR A 379 8.96 5.83 -4.66
C TYR A 379 9.70 5.42 -3.37
N GLN A 380 9.20 4.42 -2.64
CA GLN A 380 9.89 3.91 -1.44
C GLN A 380 11.27 3.31 -1.75
N LEU A 381 11.40 2.58 -2.86
CA LEU A 381 12.68 2.03 -3.28
C LEU A 381 13.72 3.12 -3.57
N ASN A 382 13.29 4.22 -4.18
CA ASN A 382 14.17 5.36 -4.42
C ASN A 382 14.65 6.00 -3.11
N ARG A 383 13.76 6.08 -2.09
CA ARG A 383 14.12 6.60 -0.76
C ARG A 383 15.20 5.82 -0.04
N VAL A 384 15.34 4.52 -0.30
CA VAL A 384 16.32 3.65 0.40
C VAL A 384 17.58 3.38 -0.42
N SER A 385 17.59 3.77 -1.70
CA SER A 385 18.72 3.55 -2.62
C SER A 385 19.75 4.68 -2.62
N SER A 386 19.56 5.70 -1.77
CA SER A 386 20.37 6.93 -1.72
C SER A 386 21.42 6.94 -0.60
#